data_AF-A0A819MMT1-F1
#
_entry.id   AF-A0A819MMT1-F1
#
_cell.length_a   1.000
_cell.length_b   1.000
_cell.length_c   1.000
_cell.angle_alpha   90.00
_cell.angle_beta   90.00
_cell.angle_gamma   90.00
#
_symmetry.space_group_name_H-M   'P 1'
#
loop_
_entity.id
_entity.type
_entity.pdbx_description
1 polymer ?
#
loop_
_entity_poly.entity_id
_entity_poly.type
_entity_poly.pdbx_seq_one_letter_code
_entity_poly.pdbx_strand_id
1 'polypeptide(L)'
;MFSRGSGIVNSLFTCLGGLLGTYFYYIFVHERISIEKLPSTSLVLRRICDILPISSIICHTIFGLIFLGVAIGLEFAVPWKSDLNPGLLTKGTLNPENATGHFLGLAAWPPSACGAGIGLLQLFFIFFLEKSLGVSSAFTVFAAQVCRIKIIGRVLPSLNSFAYGIKNYVAILFALGAIGGSALSSGLSKTIPLGSENGTNILSSILGGFILLLGARCAGGCTSGQGISGTNENHLS
;
A
#
# COMPACT_ATOMS: atom_id res chain seq x y z
N MET A 1 7.81 0.86 4.41
CA MET A 1 7.31 1.70 5.52
C MET A 1 7.13 0.90 6.81
N PHE A 2 6.37 -0.20 6.80
CA PHE A 2 6.17 -1.07 7.98
C PHE A 2 7.48 -1.58 8.62
N SER A 3 8.48 -1.90 7.80
CA SER A 3 9.83 -2.32 8.24
C SER A 3 10.55 -1.30 9.13
N ARG A 4 10.12 -0.02 9.13
CA ARG A 4 10.70 1.00 10.00
C ARG A 4 10.18 0.88 11.43
N GLY A 5 8.89 0.58 11.61
CA GLY A 5 8.34 0.35 12.95
C GLY A 5 8.90 -0.92 13.57
N SER A 6 9.28 -1.90 12.75
CA SER A 6 9.95 -3.12 13.21
C SER A 6 11.47 -2.96 13.45
N GLY A 7 12.02 -1.74 13.34
CA GLY A 7 13.41 -1.45 13.71
C GLY A 7 14.48 -1.79 12.67
N ILE A 8 14.13 -1.98 11.39
CA ILE A 8 15.10 -2.24 10.33
C ILE A 8 15.75 -0.93 9.89
N VAL A 9 17.06 -0.79 10.13
CA VAL A 9 17.84 0.44 9.88
C VAL A 9 17.76 0.87 8.41
N ASN A 10 17.84 -0.10 7.49
CA ASN A 10 17.88 0.17 6.05
C ASN A 10 16.53 0.58 5.43
N SER A 11 15.43 0.48 6.19
CA SER A 11 14.09 0.87 5.72
C SER A 11 13.98 2.36 5.40
N LEU A 12 14.80 3.19 6.04
CA LEU A 12 14.96 4.62 5.76
C LEU A 12 15.48 4.87 4.34
N PHE A 13 16.45 4.06 3.90
CA PHE A 13 17.03 4.17 2.57
C PHE A 13 16.02 3.79 1.48
N THR A 14 15.13 2.83 1.76
CA THR A 14 13.99 2.54 0.87
C THR A 14 13.01 3.70 0.78
N CYS A 15 12.69 4.36 1.90
CA CYS A 15 11.84 5.55 1.88
C CYS A 15 12.50 6.70 1.11
N LEU A 16 13.81 6.92 1.29
CA LEU A 16 14.60 7.90 0.54
C LEU A 16 14.57 7.60 -0.96
N GLY A 17 14.85 6.36 -1.35
CA GLY A 17 14.74 5.92 -2.74
C GLY A 17 13.35 6.19 -3.31
N GLY A 18 12.30 5.91 -2.55
CA GLY A 18 10.91 6.20 -2.92
C GLY A 18 10.61 7.68 -3.14
N LEU A 19 11.15 8.56 -2.29
CA LEU A 19 11.04 10.02 -2.48
C LEU A 19 11.79 10.46 -3.74
N LEU A 20 13.00 9.95 -3.98
CA LEU A 20 13.76 10.23 -5.20
C LEU A 20 12.99 9.78 -6.45
N GLY A 21 12.38 8.59 -6.43
CA GLY A 21 11.53 8.10 -7.52
C GLY A 21 10.31 8.98 -7.77
N THR A 22 9.72 9.51 -6.70
CA THR A 22 8.59 10.45 -6.80
C THR A 22 9.03 11.77 -7.43
N TYR A 23 10.13 12.39 -6.97
CA TYR A 23 10.64 13.61 -7.60
C TYR A 23 11.01 13.39 -9.06
N PHE A 24 11.69 12.29 -9.37
CA PHE A 24 12.07 11.94 -10.73
C PHE A 24 10.84 11.82 -11.64
N TYR A 25 9.77 11.18 -11.17
CA TYR A 25 8.51 11.11 -11.91
C TYR A 25 7.96 12.50 -12.22
N TYR A 26 7.83 13.38 -11.22
CA TYR A 26 7.22 14.70 -11.44
C TYR A 26 8.07 15.65 -12.29
N ILE A 27 9.41 15.52 -12.23
CA ILE A 27 10.33 16.33 -13.04
C ILE A 27 10.36 15.84 -14.49
N PHE A 28 10.58 14.54 -14.72
CA PHE A 28 10.92 14.04 -16.06
C PHE A 28 9.75 13.37 -16.78
N VAL A 29 8.89 12.68 -16.04
CA VAL A 29 7.88 11.79 -16.61
C VAL A 29 6.54 12.52 -16.71
N HIS A 30 6.08 13.13 -15.63
CA HIS A 30 4.82 13.86 -15.58
C HIS A 30 4.79 15.01 -16.59
N GLU A 31 5.88 15.77 -16.73
CA GLU A 31 5.92 16.89 -17.68
C GLU A 31 5.82 16.39 -19.13
N ARG A 32 6.50 15.28 -19.46
CA ARG A 32 6.42 14.67 -20.81
C ARG A 32 5.07 14.02 -21.10
N ILE A 33 4.53 13.26 -20.15
CA ILE A 33 3.22 12.59 -20.27
C ILE A 33 2.07 13.62 -20.26
N SER A 34 2.21 14.75 -19.56
CA SER A 34 1.20 15.80 -19.57
C SER A 34 1.18 16.61 -20.87
N ILE A 35 2.30 16.65 -21.62
CA ILE A 35 2.42 17.32 -22.92
C ILE A 35 1.86 16.43 -24.04
N GLU A 36 2.10 15.12 -23.98
CA GLU A 36 1.30 14.13 -24.72
C GLU A 36 -0.08 14.05 -24.07
N LYS A 37 -0.93 15.04 -24.33
CA LYS A 37 -2.35 15.01 -23.95
C LYS A 37 -2.88 13.62 -24.28
N LEU A 38 -3.05 12.78 -23.25
CA LEU A 38 -3.97 11.66 -23.36
C LEU A 38 -5.28 12.28 -23.87
N PRO A 39 -5.91 11.69 -24.89
CA PRO A 39 -7.12 12.25 -25.47
C PRO A 39 -8.09 12.65 -24.35
N SER A 40 -8.68 13.86 -24.44
CA SER A 40 -9.59 14.38 -23.41
C SER A 40 -10.82 13.51 -23.22
N THR A 41 -11.13 12.65 -24.20
CA THR A 41 -11.83 11.42 -23.95
C THR A 41 -10.84 10.45 -23.34
N SER A 42 -10.87 10.39 -22.00
CA SER A 42 -10.53 9.19 -21.23
C SER A 42 -10.61 8.01 -22.19
N LEU A 43 -9.47 7.39 -22.52
CA LEU A 43 -9.51 5.99 -22.89
C LEU A 43 -10.06 5.35 -21.62
N VAL A 44 -11.39 5.39 -21.51
CA VAL A 44 -12.17 4.63 -20.57
C VAL A 44 -11.62 3.26 -20.88
N LEU A 45 -10.75 2.75 -20.02
CA LEU A 45 -10.63 1.33 -19.82
C LEU A 45 -12.07 0.96 -19.53
N ARG A 46 -12.83 0.68 -20.59
CA ARG A 46 -14.23 0.32 -20.54
C ARG A 46 -14.25 -0.68 -19.43
N ARG A 47 -14.98 -0.37 -18.36
CA ARG A 47 -15.10 -1.35 -17.28
C ARG A 47 -15.45 -2.65 -17.98
N ILE A 48 -14.95 -3.77 -17.49
CA ILE A 48 -15.35 -5.06 -18.06
C ILE A 48 -16.90 -5.14 -18.10
N CYS A 49 -17.57 -4.44 -17.18
CA CYS A 49 -19.01 -4.18 -17.09
C CYS A 49 -19.63 -3.18 -18.11
N ASP A 50 -18.82 -2.42 -18.85
CA ASP A 50 -19.27 -1.59 -19.99
C ASP A 50 -19.17 -2.38 -21.31
N ILE A 51 -18.37 -3.45 -21.33
CA ILE A 51 -18.25 -4.39 -22.46
C ILE A 51 -19.28 -5.52 -22.31
N LEU A 52 -19.50 -5.98 -21.09
CA LEU A 52 -20.54 -6.94 -20.74
C LEU A 52 -21.77 -6.19 -20.22
N PRO A 53 -22.99 -6.44 -20.73
CA PRO A 53 -24.23 -5.80 -20.25
C PRO A 53 -24.67 -6.33 -18.87
N ILE A 54 -23.75 -6.38 -17.92
CA ILE A 54 -23.93 -6.95 -16.58
C ILE A 54 -23.70 -5.84 -15.57
N SER A 55 -24.59 -5.76 -14.57
CA SER A 55 -24.44 -4.80 -13.47
C SER A 55 -23.06 -4.91 -12.83
N SER A 56 -22.42 -3.76 -12.59
CA SER A 56 -21.10 -3.68 -11.95
C SER A 56 -21.04 -4.49 -10.66
N ILE A 57 -22.10 -4.45 -9.85
CA ILE A 57 -22.17 -5.20 -8.58
C ILE A 57 -22.03 -6.70 -8.84
N ILE A 58 -22.77 -7.24 -9.80
CA ILE A 58 -22.76 -8.67 -10.13
C ILE A 58 -21.37 -9.09 -10.62
N CYS A 59 -20.74 -8.28 -11.47
CA CYS A 59 -19.38 -8.56 -11.94
C CYS A 59 -18.37 -8.63 -10.79
N HIS A 60 -18.37 -7.65 -9.88
CA HIS A 60 -17.49 -7.65 -8.71
C HIS A 60 -17.79 -8.82 -7.76
N THR A 61 -19.08 -9.18 -7.58
CA THR A 61 -19.46 -10.35 -6.78
C THR A 61 -18.94 -11.65 -7.40
N ILE A 62 -19.03 -11.82 -8.72
CA ILE A 62 -18.52 -13.00 -9.43
C ILE A 62 -16.99 -13.09 -9.25
N PHE A 63 -16.26 -12.01 -9.53
CA PHE A 63 -14.80 -11.99 -9.30
C PHE A 63 -14.44 -12.26 -7.84
N GLY A 64 -15.17 -11.67 -6.89
CA GLY A 64 -15.00 -11.91 -5.47
C GLY A 64 -15.19 -13.37 -5.08
N LEU A 65 -16.23 -14.03 -5.62
CA LEU A 65 -16.47 -15.47 -5.41
C LEU A 65 -15.39 -16.35 -6.04
N ILE A 66 -14.91 -16.00 -7.23
CA ILE A 66 -13.81 -16.72 -7.89
C ILE A 66 -12.54 -16.61 -7.04
N PHE A 67 -12.14 -15.41 -6.64
CA PHE A 67 -10.95 -15.22 -5.81
C PHE A 67 -11.08 -15.90 -4.44
N LEU A 68 -12.27 -15.86 -3.83
CA LEU A 68 -12.55 -16.58 -2.59
C LEU A 68 -12.41 -18.09 -2.79
N GLY A 69 -12.97 -18.63 -3.88
CA GLY A 69 -12.85 -20.05 -4.22
C GLY A 69 -11.41 -20.48 -4.47
N VAL A 70 -10.62 -19.65 -5.16
CA VAL A 70 -9.18 -19.89 -5.36
C VAL A 70 -8.43 -19.83 -4.03
N ALA A 71 -8.72 -18.87 -3.16
CA ALA A 71 -8.09 -18.77 -1.84
C ALA A 71 -8.40 -20.00 -0.97
N ILE A 72 -9.65 -20.46 -0.96
CA ILE A 72 -10.06 -21.69 -0.26
C ILE A 72 -9.39 -22.91 -0.90
N GLY A 73 -9.34 -22.99 -2.22
CA GLY A 73 -8.67 -24.08 -2.93
C GLY A 73 -7.17 -24.14 -2.63
N LEU A 74 -6.50 -22.99 -2.56
CA LEU A 74 -5.10 -22.89 -2.15
C LEU A 74 -4.91 -23.32 -0.69
N GLU A 75 -5.80 -22.93 0.22
CA GLU A 75 -5.76 -23.37 1.62
C GLU A 75 -5.85 -24.90 1.77
N PHE A 76 -6.66 -25.57 0.92
CA PHE A 76 -6.75 -27.02 0.89
C PHE A 76 -5.53 -27.69 0.24
N ALA A 77 -4.99 -27.09 -0.83
CA ALA A 77 -3.85 -27.65 -1.56
C ALA A 77 -2.51 -27.46 -0.84
N VAL A 78 -2.31 -26.28 -0.25
CA VAL A 78 -1.10 -25.87 0.48
C VAL A 78 -1.55 -25.17 1.76
N PRO A 79 -1.69 -25.92 2.87
CA PRO A 79 -2.10 -25.34 4.14
C PRO A 79 -1.08 -24.28 4.57
N TRP A 80 -1.49 -23.04 4.82
CA TRP A 80 -0.56 -21.95 5.18
C TRP A 80 0.39 -22.27 6.33
N LYS A 81 0.01 -23.20 7.22
CA LYS A 81 0.85 -23.67 8.34
C LYS A 81 2.15 -24.34 7.86
N SER A 82 2.18 -24.94 6.67
CA SER A 82 3.38 -25.58 6.13
C SER A 82 4.47 -24.59 5.74
N ASP A 83 4.11 -23.32 5.51
CA ASP A 83 5.04 -22.27 5.10
C ASP A 83 5.71 -21.56 6.29
N LEU A 84 5.28 -21.87 7.52
CA LEU A 84 5.83 -21.29 8.73
C LEU A 84 6.96 -22.13 9.32
N ASN A 85 8.01 -21.44 9.77
CA ASN A 85 9.04 -22.06 10.58
C ASN A 85 8.42 -22.63 11.87
N PRO A 86 8.66 -23.90 12.24
CA PRO A 86 8.10 -24.53 13.44
C PRO A 86 8.31 -23.71 14.72
N GLY A 87 9.43 -22.97 14.81
CA GLY A 87 9.71 -22.08 15.94
C GLY A 87 8.76 -20.88 16.08
N LEU A 88 8.12 -20.44 15.00
CA LEU A 88 7.11 -19.37 15.02
C LEU A 88 5.73 -19.90 15.37
N LEU A 89 5.39 -21.11 14.93
CA LEU A 89 4.14 -21.80 15.28
C LEU A 89 4.03 -22.07 16.79
N THR A 90 5.16 -22.22 17.48
CA THR A 90 5.21 -22.50 18.93
C THR A 90 5.14 -21.22 19.77
N LYS A 91 5.37 -20.04 19.18
CA LYS A 91 5.30 -18.74 19.89
C LYS A 91 3.85 -18.26 19.96
N GLY A 92 3.27 -18.29 21.16
CA GLY A 92 1.94 -17.73 21.44
C GLY A 92 0.74 -18.65 21.12
N THR A 93 1.01 -19.91 20.74
CA THR A 93 0.00 -20.98 20.66
C THR A 93 -0.05 -21.78 21.96
N LEU A 94 -1.23 -22.20 22.36
CA LEU A 94 -1.44 -23.15 23.46
C LEU A 94 -1.27 -24.60 22.97
N ASN A 95 -1.56 -24.87 21.70
CA ASN A 95 -1.29 -26.15 21.02
C ASN A 95 -0.68 -25.89 19.63
N PRO A 96 0.58 -26.29 19.38
CA PRO A 96 1.28 -26.03 18.11
C PRO A 96 0.73 -26.84 16.93
N GLU A 97 0.19 -28.03 17.17
CA GLU A 97 -0.39 -28.90 16.13
C GLU A 97 -1.68 -28.31 15.53
N ASN A 98 -2.51 -27.70 16.40
CA ASN A 98 -3.76 -27.07 15.99
C ASN A 98 -3.63 -25.57 15.76
N ALA A 99 -2.49 -24.96 16.13
CA ALA A 99 -2.27 -23.51 16.16
C ALA A 99 -3.37 -22.75 16.92
N THR A 100 -3.91 -23.34 17.98
CA THR A 100 -4.96 -22.73 18.81
C THR A 100 -4.32 -21.97 19.95
N GLY A 101 -4.71 -20.70 20.12
CA GLY A 101 -4.19 -19.77 21.11
C GLY A 101 -5.09 -18.53 21.18
N HIS A 102 -4.72 -17.55 22.01
CA HIS A 102 -5.42 -16.25 22.01
C HIS A 102 -5.16 -15.56 20.67
N PHE A 103 -6.20 -15.14 19.94
CA PHE A 103 -6.08 -14.60 18.58
C PHE A 103 -5.02 -13.49 18.47
N LEU A 104 -4.96 -12.60 19.47
CA LEU A 104 -3.98 -11.50 19.53
C LEU A 104 -2.56 -11.93 19.93
N GLY A 105 -2.38 -13.14 20.46
CA GLY A 105 -1.09 -13.69 20.89
C GLY A 105 -0.39 -14.56 19.85
N LEU A 106 -1.08 -14.94 18.78
CA LEU A 106 -0.54 -15.75 17.70
C LEU A 106 0.56 -14.99 16.93
N ALA A 107 1.72 -15.61 16.74
CA ALA A 107 2.81 -15.03 15.95
C ALA A 107 2.46 -14.89 14.45
N ALA A 108 1.51 -15.69 13.95
CA ALA A 108 1.01 -15.59 12.59
C ALA A 108 -0.49 -15.86 12.56
N TRP A 109 -1.21 -15.03 11.80
CA TRP A 109 -2.65 -15.11 11.64
C TRP A 109 -2.99 -15.80 10.32
N PRO A 110 -4.11 -16.54 10.26
CA PRO A 110 -4.51 -17.19 9.02
C PRO A 110 -4.75 -16.15 7.91
N PRO A 111 -4.36 -16.43 6.66
CA PRO A 111 -4.47 -15.47 5.55
C PRO A 111 -5.89 -14.92 5.36
N SER A 112 -6.91 -15.75 5.61
CA SER A 112 -8.32 -15.37 5.56
C SER A 112 -8.70 -14.29 6.58
N ALA A 113 -8.21 -14.38 7.82
CA ALA A 113 -8.46 -13.38 8.85
C ALA A 113 -7.75 -12.05 8.54
N CYS A 114 -6.50 -12.10 8.06
CA CYS A 114 -5.77 -10.93 7.60
C CYS A 114 -6.49 -10.24 6.41
N GLY A 115 -6.93 -11.03 5.43
CA GLY A 115 -7.67 -10.53 4.28
C GLY A 115 -8.99 -9.87 4.67
N ALA A 116 -9.78 -10.50 5.55
CA ALA A 116 -11.01 -9.93 6.07
C ALA A 116 -10.76 -8.62 6.84
N GLY A 117 -9.71 -8.59 7.68
CA GLY A 117 -9.33 -7.38 8.42
C GLY A 117 -8.93 -6.22 7.51
N ILE A 118 -8.12 -6.47 6.48
CA ILE A 118 -7.72 -5.45 5.50
C ILE A 118 -8.93 -5.00 4.66
N GLY A 119 -9.82 -5.92 4.28
CA GLY A 119 -11.06 -5.60 3.54
C GLY A 119 -12.03 -4.74 4.36
N LEU A 120 -12.21 -5.03 5.64
CA LEU A 120 -13.01 -4.19 6.55
C LEU A 120 -12.38 -2.82 6.76
N LEU A 121 -11.05 -2.76 6.91
CA LEU A 121 -10.33 -1.50 7.00
C LEU A 121 -10.52 -0.66 5.73
N GLN A 122 -10.43 -1.29 4.56
CA GLN A 122 -10.69 -0.63 3.29
C GLN A 122 -12.12 -0.07 3.24
N LEU A 123 -13.12 -0.85 3.66
CA LEU A 123 -14.53 -0.41 3.70
C LEU A 123 -14.69 0.79 4.63
N PHE A 124 -14.04 0.79 5.79
CA PHE A 124 -14.02 1.92 6.71
C PHE A 124 -13.43 3.18 6.06
N PHE A 125 -12.28 3.06 5.37
CA PHE A 125 -11.66 4.21 4.71
C PHE A 125 -12.51 4.78 3.57
N ILE A 126 -13.15 3.93 2.77
CA ILE A 126 -14.05 4.40 1.72
C ILE A 126 -15.27 5.09 2.33
N PHE A 127 -15.86 4.49 3.38
CA PHE A 127 -17.07 5.01 4.00
C PHE A 127 -16.85 6.32 4.77
N PHE A 128 -15.76 6.43 5.53
CA PHE A 128 -15.51 7.61 6.39
C PHE A 128 -14.64 8.68 5.73
N LEU A 129 -13.73 8.30 4.83
CA LEU A 129 -12.69 9.20 4.30
C LEU A 129 -12.83 9.42 2.79
N GLU A 130 -13.80 8.76 2.14
CA GLU A 130 -14.04 8.81 0.69
C GLU A 130 -12.76 8.61 -0.15
N LYS A 131 -11.78 7.89 0.41
CA LYS A 131 -10.46 7.71 -0.20
C LYS A 131 -9.99 6.28 -0.08
N SER A 132 -9.35 5.82 -1.16
CA SER A 132 -8.66 4.54 -1.21
C SER A 132 -7.45 4.52 -0.27
N LEU A 133 -7.16 3.38 0.37
CA LEU A 133 -5.91 3.18 1.08
C LEU A 133 -4.74 3.29 0.11
N GLY A 134 -3.82 4.24 0.34
CA GLY A 134 -2.74 4.53 -0.60
C GLY A 134 -1.51 5.09 0.10
N VAL A 135 -0.53 4.24 0.38
CA VAL A 135 0.75 4.68 0.97
C VAL A 135 1.56 5.54 0.00
N SER A 136 1.48 5.28 -1.30
CA SER A 136 2.21 6.06 -2.31
C SER A 136 1.76 7.53 -2.38
N SER A 137 0.49 7.81 -2.05
CA SER A 137 -0.01 9.18 -1.96
C SER A 137 0.61 9.92 -0.77
N ALA A 138 0.86 9.24 0.36
CA ALA A 138 1.56 9.84 1.49
C ALA A 138 2.98 10.31 1.12
N PHE A 139 3.71 9.52 0.31
CA PHE A 139 5.02 9.92 -0.22
C PHE A 139 4.94 11.15 -1.11
N THR A 140 3.90 11.27 -1.94
CA THR A 140 3.70 12.44 -2.80
C THR A 140 3.39 13.69 -1.97
N VAL A 141 2.52 13.59 -0.97
CA VAL A 141 2.19 14.72 -0.08
C VAL A 141 3.40 15.13 0.74
N PHE A 142 4.21 14.17 1.20
CA PHE A 142 5.45 14.45 1.91
C PHE A 142 6.48 15.14 1.00
N ALA A 143 6.69 14.65 -0.22
CA ALA A 143 7.55 15.28 -1.22
C ALA A 143 7.06 16.71 -1.58
N ALA A 144 5.75 16.90 -1.64
CA ALA A 144 5.13 18.18 -1.91
C ALA A 144 5.32 19.22 -0.78
N GLN A 145 5.58 18.79 0.46
CA GLN A 145 5.88 19.75 1.54
C GLN A 145 7.13 20.59 1.25
N VAL A 146 8.13 20.02 0.54
CA VAL A 146 9.33 20.74 0.10
C VAL A 146 8.98 21.79 -0.96
N CYS A 147 7.96 21.54 -1.79
CA CYS A 147 7.46 22.47 -2.80
C CYS A 147 6.74 23.70 -2.21
N ARG A 148 6.46 23.74 -0.89
CA ARG A 148 5.96 24.96 -0.22
C ARG A 148 6.95 26.11 -0.27
N ILE A 149 8.24 25.82 -0.48
CA ILE A 149 9.25 26.83 -0.77
C ILE A 149 8.94 27.41 -2.16
N LYS A 150 8.61 28.71 -2.23
CA LYS A 150 8.13 29.38 -3.45
C LYS A 150 8.96 29.11 -4.70
N ILE A 151 10.30 29.02 -4.57
CA ILE A 151 11.19 28.72 -5.70
C ILE A 151 10.90 27.31 -6.24
N ILE A 152 10.87 26.31 -5.36
CA ILE A 152 10.68 24.90 -5.73
C ILE A 152 9.25 24.67 -6.20
N GLY A 153 8.26 25.28 -5.56
CA GLY A 153 6.86 25.19 -5.96
C GLY A 153 6.56 25.79 -7.33
N ARG A 154 7.35 26.79 -7.78
CA ARG A 154 7.27 27.31 -9.16
C ARG A 154 7.86 26.35 -10.19
N VAL A 155 8.93 25.63 -9.83
CA VAL A 155 9.57 24.65 -10.71
C VAL A 155 8.71 23.39 -10.84
N LEU A 156 7.99 23.00 -9.78
CA LEU A 156 7.17 21.79 -9.74
C LEU A 156 5.72 22.10 -9.33
N PRO A 157 4.94 22.79 -10.19
CA PRO A 157 3.57 23.20 -9.86
C PRO A 157 2.63 22.01 -9.66
N SER A 158 2.80 20.93 -10.44
CA SER A 158 2.01 19.70 -10.34
C SER A 158 2.19 19.00 -9.00
N LEU A 159 3.42 18.94 -8.47
CA LEU A 159 3.70 18.38 -7.15
C LEU A 159 3.23 19.31 -6.03
N ASN A 160 3.35 20.63 -6.21
CA ASN A 160 2.94 21.62 -5.21
C ASN A 160 1.42 21.59 -4.93
N SER A 161 0.59 21.24 -5.91
CA SER A 161 -0.86 21.05 -5.70
C SER A 161 -1.16 20.07 -4.56
N PHE A 162 -0.37 18.99 -4.45
CA PHE A 162 -0.54 17.97 -3.41
C PHE A 162 -0.07 18.42 -2.02
N ALA A 163 0.59 19.58 -1.89
CA ALA A 163 1.05 20.10 -0.60
C ALA A 163 -0.12 20.60 0.28
N TYR A 164 -1.25 20.92 -0.35
CA TYR A 164 -2.42 21.52 0.29
C TYR A 164 -3.61 20.55 0.27
N GLY A 165 -4.50 20.66 1.26
CA GLY A 165 -5.76 19.91 1.32
C GLY A 165 -5.85 18.87 2.43
N ILE A 166 -6.96 18.87 3.17
CA ILE A 166 -7.22 17.97 4.30
C ILE A 166 -7.19 16.49 3.87
N LYS A 167 -7.75 16.19 2.69
CA LYS A 167 -7.73 14.83 2.11
C LYS A 167 -6.32 14.29 1.85
N ASN A 168 -5.29 15.14 1.77
CA ASN A 168 -3.90 14.75 1.56
C ASN A 168 -3.20 14.40 2.89
N TYR A 169 -3.57 15.08 3.99
CA TYR A 169 -3.09 14.76 5.33
C TYR A 169 -3.59 13.40 5.83
N VAL A 170 -4.78 12.96 5.43
CA VAL A 170 -5.30 11.62 5.74
C VAL A 170 -4.33 10.51 5.29
N ALA A 171 -3.70 10.66 4.13
CA ALA A 171 -2.72 9.67 3.65
C ALA A 171 -1.46 9.65 4.53
N ILE A 172 -1.02 10.82 5.02
CA ILE A 172 0.09 10.92 5.98
C ILE A 172 -0.30 10.28 7.32
N LEU A 173 -1.50 10.57 7.84
CA LEU A 173 -1.99 9.97 9.08
C LEU A 173 -2.08 8.45 8.97
N PHE A 174 -2.55 7.93 7.84
CA PHE A 174 -2.54 6.49 7.58
C PHE A 174 -1.12 5.92 7.56
N ALA A 175 -0.17 6.57 6.88
CA ALA A 175 1.22 6.12 6.85
C ALA A 175 1.88 6.16 8.25
N LEU A 176 1.61 7.19 9.04
CA LEU A 176 2.07 7.29 10.43
C LEU A 176 1.41 6.24 11.32
N GLY A 177 0.11 6.01 11.18
CA GLY A 177 -0.63 4.97 11.89
C GLY A 177 -0.12 3.57 11.55
N ALA A 178 0.21 3.32 10.28
CA ALA A 178 0.85 2.09 9.82
C ALA A 178 2.24 1.88 10.46
N ILE A 179 3.08 2.92 10.49
CA ILE A 179 4.40 2.86 11.15
C ILE A 179 4.24 2.66 12.66
N GLY A 180 3.38 3.44 13.32
CA GLY A 180 3.11 3.36 14.75
C GLY A 180 2.51 2.01 15.15
N GLY A 181 1.55 1.50 14.38
CA GLY A 181 0.95 0.18 14.58
C GLY A 181 1.97 -0.94 14.43
N SER A 182 2.86 -0.85 13.42
CA SER A 182 3.95 -1.82 13.27
C SER A 182 4.98 -1.75 14.42
N ALA A 183 5.28 -0.56 14.95
CA ALA A 183 6.16 -0.39 16.10
C ALA A 183 5.53 -0.94 17.39
N LEU A 184 4.26 -0.64 17.62
CA LEU A 184 3.50 -1.15 18.77
C LEU A 184 3.39 -2.67 18.72
N SER A 185 3.04 -3.23 17.55
CA SER A 185 2.98 -4.68 17.34
C SER A 185 4.34 -5.34 17.57
N SER A 186 5.41 -4.79 16.98
CA SER A 186 6.78 -5.31 17.18
C SER A 186 7.24 -5.24 18.63
N GLY A 187 6.88 -4.17 19.35
CA GLY A 187 7.20 -3.99 20.77
C GLY A 187 6.44 -4.98 21.67
N LEU A 188 5.16 -5.19 21.41
CA LEU A 188 4.31 -6.13 22.17
C LEU A 188 4.71 -7.59 21.91
N SER A 189 5.01 -7.95 20.66
CA SER A 189 5.37 -9.32 20.27
C SER A 189 6.85 -9.66 20.50
N LYS A 190 7.68 -8.69 20.95
CA LYS A 190 9.14 -8.83 21.18
C LYS A 190 9.88 -9.53 20.03
N THR A 191 9.39 -9.38 18.81
CA THR A 191 9.79 -10.25 17.68
C THR A 191 11.16 -9.88 17.11
N ILE A 192 11.60 -8.62 17.26
CA ILE A 192 12.89 -8.13 16.76
C ILE A 192 13.50 -7.16 17.78
N PRO A 193 14.77 -7.34 18.21
CA PRO A 193 15.49 -6.29 18.90
C PRO A 193 15.71 -5.13 17.92
N LEU A 194 15.10 -3.98 18.21
CA LEU A 194 15.22 -2.74 17.45
C LEU A 194 16.69 -2.50 17.04
N GLY A 195 16.98 -2.49 15.73
CA GLY A 195 18.30 -2.15 15.20
C GLY A 195 19.29 -3.32 15.00
N SER A 196 18.90 -4.57 15.23
CA SER A 196 19.81 -5.73 15.10
C SER A 196 19.98 -6.29 13.68
N GLU A 197 19.07 -5.94 12.75
CA GLU A 197 19.12 -6.47 11.38
C GLU A 197 19.44 -5.37 10.37
N ASN A 198 20.64 -5.46 9.83
CA ASN A 198 20.99 -4.80 8.59
C ASN A 198 20.21 -5.51 7.49
N GLY A 199 19.07 -4.93 7.08
CA GLY A 199 18.32 -5.42 5.92
C GLY A 199 19.17 -5.42 4.64
N THR A 200 18.54 -5.59 3.48
CA THR A 200 19.23 -5.57 2.18
C THR A 200 20.17 -4.38 2.01
N ASN A 201 21.25 -4.57 1.24
CA ASN A 201 22.27 -3.54 0.96
C ASN A 201 21.64 -2.17 0.72
N ILE A 202 22.26 -1.11 1.26
CA ILE A 202 21.76 0.27 1.18
C ILE A 202 21.38 0.63 -0.26
N LEU A 203 22.25 0.32 -1.22
CA LEU A 203 22.02 0.60 -2.64
C LEU A 203 20.79 -0.12 -3.19
N SER A 204 20.63 -1.42 -2.89
CA SER A 204 19.45 -2.20 -3.30
C SER A 204 18.17 -1.68 -2.65
N SER A 205 18.25 -1.22 -1.41
CA SER A 205 17.12 -0.64 -0.67
C SER A 205 16.68 0.69 -1.29
N ILE A 206 17.62 1.56 -1.66
CA ILE A 206 17.35 2.82 -2.38
C ILE A 206 16.76 2.52 -3.76
N LEU A 207 17.42 1.65 -4.54
CA LEU A 207 16.99 1.35 -5.91
C LEU A 207 15.60 0.68 -5.93
N GLY A 208 15.36 -0.25 -5.01
CA GLY A 208 14.06 -0.89 -4.85
C GLY A 208 12.97 0.12 -4.48
N GLY A 209 13.25 1.04 -3.56
CA GLY A 209 12.32 2.13 -3.22
C GLY A 209 12.03 3.05 -4.40
N PHE A 210 13.08 3.41 -5.15
CA PHE A 210 13.00 4.25 -6.34
C PHE A 210 12.11 3.63 -7.42
N ILE A 211 12.41 2.38 -7.82
CA ILE A 211 11.66 1.67 -8.84
C ILE A 211 10.21 1.45 -8.40
N LEU A 212 9.98 1.13 -7.12
CA LEU A 212 8.63 0.88 -6.60
C LEU A 212 7.75 2.12 -6.64
N LEU A 213 8.22 3.29 -6.18
CA LEU A 213 7.41 4.50 -6.24
C LEU A 213 7.34 5.09 -7.65
N LEU A 214 8.41 5.02 -8.43
CA LEU A 214 8.37 5.43 -9.83
C LEU A 214 7.34 4.62 -10.61
N GLY A 215 7.38 3.29 -10.50
CA GLY A 215 6.43 2.38 -11.13
C GLY A 215 4.99 2.62 -10.64
N ALA A 216 4.79 2.80 -9.33
CA ALA A 216 3.48 3.13 -8.78
C ALA A 216 2.93 4.46 -9.34
N ARG A 217 3.78 5.46 -9.59
CA ARG A 217 3.32 6.73 -10.16
C ARG A 217 3.05 6.62 -11.67
N CYS A 218 3.89 5.90 -12.41
CA CYS A 218 3.66 5.59 -13.82
C CYS A 218 2.35 4.80 -14.03
N ALA A 219 2.00 3.92 -13.09
CA ALA A 219 0.75 3.15 -13.12
C ALA A 219 -0.48 3.96 -12.63
N GLY A 220 -0.30 5.22 -12.20
CA GLY A 220 -1.37 6.06 -11.67
C GLY A 220 -1.73 5.82 -10.20
N GLY A 221 -0.99 4.98 -9.48
CA GLY A 221 -1.13 4.70 -8.05
C GLY A 221 -0.50 3.36 -7.63
N CYS A 222 -0.38 3.12 -6.32
CA CYS A 222 0.07 1.81 -5.83
C CYS A 222 -1.06 0.77 -5.93
N THR A 223 -0.72 -0.51 -5.83
CA THR A 223 -1.66 -1.67 -5.87
C THR A 223 -2.89 -1.49 -4.98
N SER A 224 -2.76 -0.80 -3.84
CA SER A 224 -3.89 -0.49 -2.95
C SER A 224 -4.84 0.61 -3.48
N GLY A 225 -4.33 1.55 -4.29
CA GLY A 225 -5.10 2.63 -4.90
C GLY A 225 -5.81 2.21 -6.19
N GLN A 226 -5.11 1.55 -7.11
CA GLN A 226 -5.68 1.07 -8.38
C GLN A 226 -6.41 -0.28 -8.24
N GLY A 227 -5.88 -1.20 -7.42
CA GLY A 227 -6.35 -2.59 -7.38
C GLY A 227 -7.50 -2.87 -6.41
N ILE A 228 -7.66 -2.07 -5.34
CA ILE A 228 -8.67 -2.32 -4.29
C ILE A 228 -9.86 -1.34 -4.38
N SER A 229 -9.62 -0.08 -4.75
CA SER A 229 -10.69 0.92 -4.79
C SER A 229 -11.40 1.06 -6.12
N GLY A 230 -10.84 0.52 -7.20
CA GLY A 230 -11.21 0.93 -8.54
C GLY A 230 -10.92 2.43 -8.73
N THR A 231 -10.68 2.85 -9.96
CA THR A 231 -10.76 4.27 -10.30
C THR A 231 -12.19 4.74 -10.06
N ASN A 232 -12.48 5.22 -8.84
CA ASN A 232 -13.56 6.15 -8.60
C ASN A 232 -13.13 7.48 -9.22
N GLU A 233 -13.48 7.59 -10.49
CA GLU A 233 -13.70 8.80 -11.24
C GLU A 233 -14.27 9.89 -10.32
N ASN A 234 -13.43 10.87 -9.97
CA ASN A 234 -13.73 12.27 -9.63
C ASN A 234 -12.53 12.90 -8.92
N HIS A 235 -11.46 13.22 -9.65
CA HIS A 235 -10.61 14.38 -9.36
C HIS A 235 -9.70 14.68 -10.55
N LEU A 236 -10.31 15.19 -11.63
CA LEU A 236 -9.67 16.19 -12.47
C LEU A 236 -10.15 17.55 -11.97
N SER A 237 -9.35 18.17 -11.10
CA SER A 237 -9.36 19.60 -10.78
C SER A 237 -8.07 19.95 -10.06
#